data_AF-A0A327WYG7-F1
#
_entry.id   AF-A0A327WYG7-F1
#
_cell.length_a   1.000
_cell.length_b   1.000
_cell.length_c   1.000
_cell.angle_alpha   90.00
_cell.angle_beta   90.00
_cell.angle_gamma   90.00
#
_symmetry.space_group_name_H-M   'P 1'
#
loop_
_entity.id
_entity.type
_entity.pdbx_description
1 polymer ?
#
loop_
_entity_poly.entity_id
_entity_poly.type
_entity_poly.pdbx_seq_one_letter_code
_entity_poly.pdbx_strand_id
1 'polypeptide(L)' 'MKETLLKVVLQGYEDRIGGRFKPDNRFYKKVKINQKRFGQLVRGEKPIFGFEARNLAMFFEVPLESLL' A
#
# COMPACT_ATOMS: atom_id res chain seq x y z
N MET A 1 4.76 -9.33 14.84
CA MET A 1 4.12 -8.26 14.04
C MET A 1 3.10 -8.92 13.12
N LYS A 2 1.87 -8.42 13.05
CA LYS A 2 0.86 -8.97 12.14
C LYS A 2 1.27 -8.69 10.69
N GLU A 3 1.24 -9.72 9.86
CA GLU A 3 1.41 -9.58 8.41
C GLU A 3 0.12 -8.98 7.84
N THR A 4 0.26 -7.95 6.99
CA THR A 4 -0.88 -7.28 6.36
C THR A 4 -0.85 -7.57 4.88
N LEU A 5 -2.02 -7.65 4.24
CA LEU A 5 -2.11 -7.79 2.79
C LEU A 5 -1.34 -6.68 2.06
N LEU A 6 -1.32 -5.47 2.62
CA LEU A 6 -0.53 -4.37 2.09
C LEU A 6 0.98 -4.63 2.14
N LYS A 7 1.50 -5.34 3.14
CA LYS A 7 2.92 -5.76 3.16
C LYS A 7 3.23 -6.77 2.06
N VAL A 8 2.33 -7.72 1.80
CA VAL A 8 2.49 -8.70 0.72
C VAL A 8 2.52 -8.00 -0.64
N VAL A 9 1.55 -7.10 -0.89
CA VAL A 9 1.50 -6.28 -2.11
C VAL A 9 2.75 -5.41 -2.25
N LEU A 10 3.20 -4.79 -1.14
CA LEU A 10 4.41 -3.98 -1.13
C LEU A 10 5.65 -4.81 -1.51
N GLN A 11 5.79 -6.01 -0.94
CA GLN A 11 6.92 -6.89 -1.25
C GLN A 11 6.90 -7.29 -2.73
N GLY A 12 5.75 -7.70 -3.27
CA GLY A 12 5.64 -8.02 -4.70
C GLY A 12 5.95 -6.84 -5.62
N TYR A 13 5.59 -5.61 -5.19
CA TYR A 13 5.97 -4.40 -5.90
C TYR A 13 7.49 -4.18 -5.89
N GLU A 14 8.12 -4.32 -4.73
CA GLU A 14 9.58 -4.19 -4.54
C GLU A 14 10.34 -5.21 -5.40
N ASP A 15 9.86 -6.44 -5.45
CA ASP A 15 10.44 -7.51 -6.28
C ASP A 15 10.35 -7.16 -7.76
N ARG A 16 9.21 -6.61 -8.22
CA ARG A 16 9.01 -6.19 -9.62
C ARG A 16 9.91 -5.03 -10.03
N ILE A 17 10.17 -4.07 -9.14
CA ILE A 17 11.05 -2.92 -9.43
C ILE A 17 12.54 -3.20 -9.16
N GLY A 18 12.87 -4.38 -8.63
CA GLY A 18 14.24 -4.77 -8.29
C GLY A 18 14.86 -3.95 -7.16
N GLY A 19 14.05 -3.46 -6.20
CA GLY A 19 14.55 -2.59 -5.14
C GLY A 19 13.51 -2.16 -4.12
N ARG A 20 13.97 -1.47 -3.07
CA ARG A 20 13.10 -0.99 -1.99
C ARG A 20 12.22 0.16 -2.44
N PHE A 21 10.94 0.06 -2.16
CA PHE A 21 9.97 1.11 -2.43
C PHE A 21 10.12 2.22 -1.41
N LYS A 22 10.44 3.42 -1.90
CA LYS A 22 10.53 4.63 -1.10
C LYS A 22 9.34 5.53 -1.44
N PRO A 23 8.23 5.47 -0.68
CA PRO A 23 7.06 6.28 -0.96
C PRO A 23 7.38 7.77 -0.83
N ASP A 24 7.05 8.53 -1.86
CA ASP A 24 7.30 9.96 -1.95
C ASP A 24 5.98 10.77 -1.94
N ASN A 25 6.10 12.09 -2.05
CA ASN A 25 4.92 12.97 -2.11
C ASN A 25 4.02 12.70 -3.33
N ARG A 26 4.54 12.16 -4.43
CA ARG A 26 3.75 11.83 -5.62
C ARG A 26 2.89 10.60 -5.36
N PHE A 27 3.46 9.58 -4.73
CA PHE A 27 2.73 8.41 -4.25
C PHE A 27 1.57 8.84 -3.36
N TYR A 28 1.84 9.58 -2.27
CA TYR A 28 0.80 10.00 -1.32
C TYR A 28 -0.33 10.80 -1.97
N LYS A 29 0.00 11.68 -2.94
CA LYS A 29 -0.99 12.42 -3.74
C LYS A 29 -1.83 11.51 -4.64
N LYS A 30 -1.23 10.46 -5.23
CA LYS A 30 -1.91 9.49 -6.11
C LYS A 30 -2.82 8.57 -5.29
N VAL A 31 -2.36 8.08 -4.14
CA VAL A 31 -3.14 7.17 -3.29
C VAL A 31 -4.13 7.87 -2.35
N LYS A 32 -4.08 9.21 -2.28
CA LYS A 32 -4.95 10.06 -1.45
C LYS A 32 -4.86 9.77 0.05
N ILE A 33 -3.68 9.38 0.53
CA ILE A 33 -3.37 9.19 1.95
C ILE A 33 -2.03 9.85 2.28
N ASN A 34 -1.83 10.22 3.55
CA ASN A 34 -0.55 10.76 4.00
C ASN A 34 0.40 9.66 4.51
N GLN A 35 1.67 10.02 4.75
CA GLN A 35 2.70 9.10 5.25
C GLN A 35 2.32 8.40 6.56
N LYS A 36 1.72 9.13 7.50
CA LYS A 36 1.28 8.57 8.79
C LYS A 36 0.23 7.48 8.57
N ARG A 37 -0.77 7.75 7.74
CA ARG A 37 -1.84 6.81 7.39
C ARG A 37 -1.27 5.58 6.69
N PHE A 38 -0.40 5.76 5.70
CA PHE A 38 0.27 4.64 5.03
C PHE A 38 1.03 3.75 6.02
N GLY A 39 1.80 4.35 6.94
CA GLY A 39 2.51 3.60 7.98
C GLY A 39 1.58 2.81 8.91
N GLN A 40 0.43 3.39 9.30
CA GLN A 40 -0.58 2.69 10.09
C GLN A 40 -1.16 1.48 9.35
N LEU A 41 -1.42 1.62 8.05
CA LEU A 41 -1.92 0.52 7.21
C LEU A 41 -0.89 -0.59 7.06
N VAL A 42 0.36 -0.24 6.76
CA VAL A 42 1.46 -1.22 6.61
C VAL A 42 1.66 -2.01 7.92
N ARG A 43 1.64 -1.33 9.07
CA ARG A 43 1.79 -1.98 10.39
C ARG A 43 0.54 -2.72 10.88
N GLY A 44 -0.61 -2.57 10.19
CA GLY A 44 -1.87 -3.20 10.57
C GLY A 44 -2.52 -2.57 11.82
N GLU A 45 -2.19 -1.31 12.12
CA GLU A 45 -2.73 -0.58 13.28
C GLU A 45 -4.15 -0.08 13.06
N LYS A 46 -4.53 0.12 11.80
CA LYS A 46 -5.85 0.59 11.40
C LYS A 46 -6.34 -0.19 10.18
N PRO A 47 -7.65 -0.44 10.08
CA PRO A 47 -8.23 -1.06 8.90
C PRO A 47 -8.08 -0.13 7.68
N ILE A 48 -7.94 -0.76 6.52
CA ILE A 48 -7.96 -0.08 5.22
C ILE A 48 -9.40 0.27 4.86
N PHE A 49 -9.63 1.46 4.31
CA PHE A 49 -10.93 1.83 3.76
C PHE A 49 -11.02 1.46 2.28
N GLY A 50 -12.23 1.23 1.77
CA GLY A 50 -12.44 0.77 0.39
C GLY A 50 -11.82 1.69 -0.67
N PHE A 51 -11.87 3.01 -0.49
CA PHE A 51 -11.22 3.95 -1.42
C PHE A 51 -9.68 3.89 -1.34
N GLU A 52 -9.12 3.61 -0.16
CA GLU A 52 -7.67 3.44 0.02
C GLU A 52 -7.21 2.15 -0.66
N ALA A 53 -7.95 1.06 -0.46
CA ALA A 53 -7.70 -0.23 -1.10
C ALA A 53 -7.73 -0.08 -2.63
N ARG A 54 -8.75 0.59 -3.18
CA ARG A 54 -8.84 0.90 -4.61
C ARG A 54 -7.63 1.67 -5.12
N ASN A 55 -7.27 2.76 -4.45
CA ASN A 55 -6.18 3.61 -4.91
C ASN A 55 -4.80 2.93 -4.80
N LEU A 56 -4.59 2.15 -3.73
CA LEU A 56 -3.37 1.37 -3.53
C LEU A 56 -3.27 0.24 -4.55
N ALA A 57 -4.36 -0.49 -4.80
CA ALA A 57 -4.43 -1.52 -5.84
C ALA A 57 -4.09 -0.95 -7.22
N MET A 58 -4.66 0.20 -7.58
CA MET A 58 -4.34 0.90 -8.83
C MET A 58 -2.89 1.40 -8.89
N PHE A 59 -2.30 1.84 -7.77
CA PHE A 59 -0.91 2.28 -7.75
C PHE A 59 0.07 1.12 -7.91
N PHE A 60 -0.16 0.03 -7.16
CA PHE A 60 0.70 -1.14 -7.18
C PHE A 60 0.38 -2.09 -8.34
N GLU A 61 -0.65 -1.80 -9.14
CA GLU A 61 -1.10 -2.60 -10.29
C GLU A 61 -1.41 -4.05 -9.89
N VAL A 62 -2.20 -4.19 -8.82
CA VAL A 62 -2.70 -5.48 -8.32
C VAL A 62 -4.23 -5.48 -8.31
N PRO A 63 -4.88 -6.67 -8.32
CA PRO A 63 -6.31 -6.77 -8.10
C PRO A 63 -6.73 -6.16 -6.75
N LEU A 64 -7.96 -5.63 -6.67
CA LEU A 64 -8.48 -5.01 -5.44
C LEU A 64 -8.57 -6.03 -4.30
N GLU A 65 -8.91 -7.26 -4.65
CA GLU A 65 -9.04 -8.43 -3.77
C GLU A 65 -7.73 -8.72 -3.02
N SER A 66 -6.58 -8.34 -3.58
CA SER A 66 -5.28 -8.47 -2.91
C SER A 66 -5.13 -7.53 -1.70
N LEU A 67 -6.09 -6.64 -1.43
CA LEU A 67 -6.11 -5.69 -0.32
C LEU A 67 -7.37 -5.78 0.56
N LEU A 68 -8.24 -6.77 0.35
CA LEU A 68 -9.49 -6.98 1.09
C LEU A 68 -9.39 -8.11 2.13
#